data_AF-A0A4Z2IQC3-F1
#
_entry.id   AF-A0A4Z2IQC3-F1
#
_cell.length_a   1.000
_cell.length_b   1.000
_cell.length_c   1.000
_cell.angle_alpha   90.00
_cell.angle_beta   90.00
_cell.angle_gamma   90.00
#
_symmetry.space_group_name_H-M   'P 1'
#
loop_
_entity.id
_entity.type
_entity.pdbx_description
1 polymer ?
#
loop_
_entity_poly.entity_id
_entity_poly.type
_entity_poly.pdbx_seq_one_letter_code
_entity_poly.pdbx_strand_id
1 'polypeptide(L)'
;MAFGNAKTAHNNNSSRFGKFIQVNYQESGTVRGAYVEKYLLEKSRLVYQEHNERNYHVFYYLLAGASEEERKAFHLLKPEEYHYLNQMTKKSHKLRWDNSYESDLQDCFTVEGEDLKHDFERLQLAMEMVGFLPTTRKQIFSLLSAILHLGNIRYKKKTYRDDSIDICNPEVLPIVSELLEVSGVLSELFQSRCCCVRNLQTHENATYDIMQKCISLNA
;
A
#
# COMPACT_ATOMS: atom_id res chain seq x y z
N MET A 1 -9.80 -6.18 9.40
CA MET A 1 -8.61 -5.67 10.12
C MET A 1 -7.43 -5.46 9.16
N ALA A 2 -7.29 -6.28 8.11
CA ALA A 2 -6.22 -6.21 7.10
C ALA A 2 -5.85 -4.81 6.53
N PHE A 3 -6.84 -4.00 6.17
CA PHE A 3 -6.62 -2.70 5.50
C PHE A 3 -6.13 -1.56 6.41
N GLY A 4 -6.23 -1.71 7.73
CA GLY A 4 -5.97 -0.64 8.69
C GLY A 4 -5.03 -1.04 9.82
N ASN A 5 -4.54 -2.27 9.81
CA ASN A 5 -3.59 -2.78 10.79
C ASN A 5 -2.24 -3.06 10.15
N ALA A 6 -1.17 -2.87 10.92
CA ALA A 6 0.20 -3.12 10.51
C ALA A 6 1.07 -3.61 11.68
N LYS A 7 2.20 -4.23 11.36
CA LYS A 7 3.25 -4.52 12.35
C LYS A 7 4.00 -3.24 12.71
N THR A 8 4.12 -3.00 14.00
CA THR A 8 4.96 -1.96 14.63
C THR A 8 6.02 -2.61 15.51
N ALA A 9 6.99 -1.85 15.99
CA ALA A 9 8.05 -2.37 16.85
C ALA A 9 7.54 -3.05 18.15
N HIS A 10 6.35 -2.67 18.63
CA HIS A 10 5.78 -3.14 19.90
C HIS A 10 4.50 -3.98 19.74
N ASN A 11 3.93 -4.04 18.54
CA ASN A 11 2.69 -4.77 18.30
C ASN A 11 2.62 -5.25 16.85
N ASN A 12 2.49 -6.56 16.67
CA ASN A 12 2.43 -7.20 15.36
C ASN A 12 1.13 -6.91 14.59
N ASN A 13 0.07 -6.47 15.26
CA ASN A 13 -1.25 -6.19 14.69
C ASN A 13 -1.82 -4.87 15.22
N SER A 14 -1.05 -3.78 15.09
CA SER A 14 -1.42 -2.44 15.56
C SER A 14 -2.46 -1.81 14.64
N SER A 15 -3.62 -1.42 15.18
CA SER A 15 -4.59 -0.60 14.43
C SER A 15 -4.07 0.82 14.23
N ARG A 16 -4.04 1.26 12.96
CA ARG A 16 -3.54 2.57 12.53
C ARG A 16 -4.67 3.50 12.09
N PHE A 17 -5.87 3.25 12.62
CA PHE A 17 -7.05 4.09 12.51
C PHE A 17 -7.84 4.00 13.82
N GLY A 18 -8.45 5.10 14.24
CA GLY A 18 -9.43 5.11 15.31
C GLY A 18 -10.77 4.56 14.82
N LYS A 19 -11.48 3.81 15.66
CA LYS A 19 -12.80 3.25 15.35
C LYS A 19 -13.75 3.53 16.50
N PHE A 20 -14.85 4.23 16.23
CA PHE A 20 -16.00 4.31 17.13
C PHE A 20 -17.08 3.36 16.63
N ILE A 21 -17.58 2.49 17.51
CA ILE A 21 -18.63 1.52 17.19
C ILE A 21 -19.83 1.84 18.05
N GLN A 22 -20.93 2.22 17.42
CA GLN A 22 -22.21 2.40 18.09
C GLN A 22 -23.10 1.20 17.76
N VAL A 23 -23.51 0.44 18.77
CA VAL A 23 -24.47 -0.66 18.62
C VAL A 23 -25.84 -0.15 19.05
N ASN A 24 -26.82 -0.26 18.15
CA ASN A 24 -28.19 0.19 18.39
C ASN A 24 -29.03 -1.01 18.84
N TYR A 25 -29.69 -0.88 19.99
CA TYR A 25 -30.56 -1.90 20.55
C TYR A 25 -32.03 -1.50 20.42
N GLN A 26 -32.90 -2.48 20.28
CA GLN A 26 -34.35 -2.31 20.49
C GLN A 26 -34.65 -2.23 21.99
N GLU A 27 -35.83 -1.73 22.36
CA GLU A 27 -36.31 -1.75 23.75
C GLU A 27 -36.38 -3.17 24.33
N SER A 28 -36.53 -4.18 23.49
CA SER A 28 -36.49 -5.61 23.84
C SER A 28 -35.09 -6.14 24.19
N GLY A 29 -34.03 -5.34 23.99
CA GLY A 29 -32.63 -5.76 24.17
C GLY A 29 -32.01 -6.43 22.94
N THR A 30 -32.78 -6.65 21.86
CA THR A 30 -32.25 -7.23 20.61
C THR A 30 -31.44 -6.20 19.82
N VAL A 31 -30.33 -6.63 19.22
CA VAL A 31 -29.50 -5.76 18.36
C VAL A 31 -30.28 -5.39 17.09
N ARG A 32 -30.53 -4.09 16.90
CA ARG A 32 -31.16 -3.52 15.70
C ARG A 32 -30.15 -3.29 14.58
N GLY A 33 -28.92 -2.94 14.93
CA GLY A 33 -27.85 -2.69 13.97
C GLY A 33 -26.62 -2.09 14.64
N ALA A 34 -25.58 -1.83 13.86
CA ALA A 34 -24.37 -1.17 14.33
C ALA A 34 -23.89 -0.12 13.31
N TYR A 35 -23.40 1.00 13.82
CA TYR A 35 -22.72 2.04 13.06
C TYR A 35 -21.25 2.04 13.44
N VAL A 36 -20.38 2.25 12.45
CA VAL A 36 -18.94 2.29 12.64
C VAL A 36 -18.40 3.56 12.01
N GLU A 37 -17.84 4.44 12.83
CA GLU A 37 -17.13 5.62 12.38
C GLU A 37 -15.62 5.40 12.47
N LYS A 38 -14.90 5.80 11.43
CA LYS A 38 -13.44 5.63 11.34
C LYS A 38 -12.78 7.00 11.37
N TYR A 39 -11.73 7.13 12.17
CA TYR A 39 -10.98 8.36 12.34
C TYR A 39 -9.49 8.15 12.06
N LEU A 40 -8.84 9.19 11.54
CA LEU A 40 -7.38 9.33 11.54
C LEU A 40 -6.62 8.10 11.00
N LEU A 41 -6.97 7.63 9.80
CA LEU A 41 -6.14 6.63 9.12
C LEU A 41 -4.74 7.20 8.90
N GLU A 42 -3.71 6.49 9.33
CA GLU A 42 -2.31 6.88 9.16
C GLU A 42 -1.87 6.72 7.70
N LYS A 43 -2.25 7.67 6.84
CA LYS A 43 -1.95 7.64 5.40
C LYS A 43 -0.45 7.67 5.10
N SER A 44 0.36 8.31 5.96
CA SER A 44 1.82 8.42 5.79
C SER A 44 2.52 7.07 5.81
N ARG A 45 2.00 6.09 6.57
CA ARG A 45 2.55 4.72 6.63
C ARG A 45 2.65 4.05 5.27
N LEU A 46 1.82 4.45 4.31
CA LEU A 46 1.83 3.88 2.99
C LEU A 46 3.14 4.16 2.25
N VAL A 47 3.67 5.38 2.40
CA VAL A 47 4.86 5.86 1.69
C VAL A 47 6.15 5.70 2.49
N TYR A 48 6.05 5.66 3.82
CA TYR A 48 7.19 5.57 4.73
C TYR A 48 6.89 4.66 5.91
N GLN A 49 7.86 3.84 6.31
CA GLN A 49 7.79 3.00 7.50
C GLN A 49 9.05 3.21 8.36
N GLU A 50 8.87 3.25 9.68
CA GLU A 50 9.98 3.25 10.62
C GLU A 50 10.75 1.92 10.60
N HIS A 51 12.00 1.94 11.07
CA HIS A 51 12.79 0.72 11.16
C HIS A 51 12.08 -0.32 12.05
N ASN A 52 12.05 -1.58 11.61
CA ASN A 52 11.32 -2.67 12.29
C ASN A 52 9.79 -2.63 12.18
N GLU A 53 9.23 -1.76 11.34
CA GLU A 53 7.79 -1.73 11.04
C GLU A 53 7.45 -2.20 9.62
N ARG A 54 6.23 -2.71 9.44
CA ARG A 54 5.69 -3.07 8.12
C ARG A 54 4.67 -2.05 7.64
N ASN A 55 4.40 -2.12 6.34
CA ASN A 55 3.22 -1.50 5.75
C ASN A 55 1.95 -2.26 6.21
N TYR A 56 0.78 -1.85 5.72
CA TYR A 56 -0.49 -2.52 6.05
C TYR A 56 -0.50 -4.00 5.65
N HIS A 57 -1.09 -4.84 6.50
CA HIS A 57 -1.10 -6.30 6.29
C HIS A 57 -1.69 -6.71 4.94
N VAL A 58 -2.67 -5.97 4.43
CA VAL A 58 -3.37 -6.29 3.18
C VAL A 58 -2.42 -6.43 1.97
N PHE A 59 -1.31 -5.69 1.93
CA PHE A 59 -0.32 -5.83 0.85
C PHE A 59 0.38 -7.19 0.92
N TYR A 60 0.77 -7.61 2.11
CA TYR A 60 1.43 -8.90 2.32
C TYR A 60 0.47 -10.07 2.10
N TYR A 61 -0.79 -9.94 2.52
CA TYR A 61 -1.83 -10.92 2.26
C TYR A 61 -2.05 -11.11 0.76
N LEU A 62 -2.17 -10.01 0.01
CA LEU A 62 -2.32 -10.06 -1.45
C LEU A 62 -1.14 -10.77 -2.12
N LEU A 63 0.09 -10.40 -1.76
CA LEU A 63 1.29 -10.96 -2.39
C LEU A 63 1.53 -12.44 -2.05
N ALA A 64 1.14 -12.89 -0.85
CA ALA A 64 1.29 -14.27 -0.41
C ALA A 64 0.12 -15.18 -0.83
N GLY A 65 -1.09 -14.62 -0.92
CA GLY A 65 -2.31 -15.40 -1.10
C GLY A 65 -2.89 -15.40 -2.52
N ALA A 66 -2.47 -14.49 -3.40
CA ALA A 66 -2.97 -14.42 -4.77
C ALA A 66 -2.62 -15.68 -5.59
N SER A 67 -3.58 -16.15 -6.40
CA SER A 67 -3.36 -17.24 -7.36
C SER A 67 -2.41 -16.81 -8.50
N GLU A 68 -1.88 -17.76 -9.28
CA GLU A 68 -1.03 -17.42 -10.44
C GLU A 68 -1.77 -16.57 -11.49
N GLU A 69 -3.06 -16.80 -11.66
CA GLU A 69 -3.93 -16.00 -12.54
C GLU A 69 -4.10 -14.58 -11.99
N GLU A 70 -4.35 -14.44 -10.69
CA GLU A 70 -4.47 -13.13 -10.02
C GLU A 70 -3.14 -12.37 -10.04
N ARG A 71 -2.02 -13.06 -9.81
CA ARG A 71 -0.67 -12.47 -9.89
C ARG A 71 -0.41 -11.87 -11.26
N LYS A 72 -0.79 -12.57 -12.34
CA LYS A 72 -0.69 -12.05 -13.71
C LYS A 72 -1.65 -10.89 -13.95
N ALA A 73 -2.92 -11.04 -13.54
CA ALA A 73 -3.95 -10.03 -13.76
C ALA A 73 -3.66 -8.71 -13.02
N PHE A 74 -3.02 -8.78 -11.85
CA PHE A 74 -2.68 -7.61 -11.05
C PHE A 74 -1.21 -7.20 -11.21
N HIS A 75 -0.43 -7.80 -12.12
CA HIS A 75 1.00 -7.50 -12.30
C HIS A 75 1.81 -7.58 -10.98
N LEU A 76 1.57 -8.61 -10.16
CA LEU A 76 2.20 -8.76 -8.84
C LEU A 76 3.67 -9.20 -8.97
N LEU A 77 4.56 -8.41 -8.39
CA LEU A 77 5.99 -8.70 -8.27
C LEU A 77 6.30 -9.36 -6.92
N LYS A 78 7.57 -9.67 -6.65
CA LYS A 78 7.99 -10.10 -5.32
C LYS A 78 7.97 -8.92 -4.33
N PRO A 79 7.75 -9.14 -3.03
CA PRO A 79 7.72 -8.08 -2.03
C PRO A 79 8.95 -7.15 -2.05
N GLU A 80 10.13 -7.71 -2.33
CA GLU A 80 11.40 -6.97 -2.38
C GLU A 80 11.48 -5.99 -3.56
N GLU A 81 10.66 -6.19 -4.60
CA GLU A 81 10.64 -5.35 -5.80
C GLU A 81 9.75 -4.11 -5.63
N TYR A 82 9.00 -4.03 -4.53
CA TYR A 82 8.15 -2.88 -4.23
C TYR A 82 8.82 -1.92 -3.27
N HIS A 83 9.00 -0.68 -3.71
CA HIS A 83 9.58 0.40 -2.92
C HIS A 83 8.84 0.64 -1.61
N TYR A 84 7.51 0.48 -1.58
CA TYR A 84 6.70 0.68 -0.38
C TYR A 84 6.73 -0.49 0.62
N LEU A 85 7.36 -1.61 0.26
CA LEU A 85 7.48 -2.78 1.13
C LEU A 85 8.93 -3.08 1.51
N ASN A 86 9.90 -2.64 0.71
CA ASN A 86 11.32 -2.96 0.87
C ASN A 86 12.15 -1.88 1.62
N GLN A 87 11.53 -0.82 2.15
CA GLN A 87 12.27 0.27 2.80
C GLN A 87 13.03 -0.20 4.04
N MET A 88 12.49 -1.21 4.71
CA MET A 88 13.05 -1.75 5.93
C MET A 88 14.33 -2.59 5.72
N THR A 89 14.53 -3.15 4.52
CA THR A 89 15.74 -3.94 4.19
C THR A 89 16.95 -3.07 3.83
N LYS A 90 16.76 -1.75 3.70
CA LYS A 90 17.85 -0.80 3.51
C LYS A 90 18.63 -0.68 4.81
N LYS A 91 19.70 -1.47 4.94
CA LYS A 91 20.66 -1.42 6.05
C LYS A 91 20.99 0.03 6.40
N SER A 92 20.73 0.42 7.65
CA SER A 92 21.49 1.51 8.24
C SER A 92 22.94 1.04 8.26
N HIS A 93 23.81 1.67 7.47
CA HIS A 93 25.26 1.47 7.54
C HIS A 93 25.79 1.97 8.90
N LYS A 94 25.44 1.31 10.00
CA LYS A 94 26.29 1.27 11.18
C LYS A 94 27.18 0.06 10.99
N LEU A 95 28.38 0.31 10.46
CA LEU A 95 29.52 -0.60 10.56
C LEU A 95 29.72 -0.92 12.05
N ARG A 96 29.13 -2.02 12.54
CA ARG A 96 29.55 -2.66 13.77
C ARG A 96 30.82 -3.46 13.44
N TRP A 97 31.85 -3.27 14.26
CA TRP A 97 33.20 -3.80 14.06
C TRP A 97 33.36 -5.26 14.53
N ASP A 98 32.32 -5.96 14.96
CA ASP A 98 32.44 -7.34 15.41
C ASP A 98 32.05 -8.35 14.33
N ASN A 99 33.06 -9.11 13.88
CA ASN A 99 32.93 -10.26 13.00
C ASN A 99 32.26 -11.45 13.71
N SER A 100 30.95 -11.38 13.94
CA SER A 100 30.16 -12.53 14.35
C SER A 100 29.13 -12.88 13.27
N TYR A 101 29.41 -13.99 12.58
CA TYR A 101 28.52 -14.85 11.79
C TYR A 101 27.10 -14.33 11.46
N GLU A 102 26.96 -13.86 10.22
CA GLU A 102 25.91 -14.20 9.24
C GLU A 102 24.72 -15.04 9.75
N SER A 103 23.66 -14.43 10.31
CA SER A 103 22.36 -15.13 10.51
C SER A 103 21.09 -14.28 10.71
N ASP A 104 21.11 -12.95 10.82
CA ASP A 104 19.87 -12.21 11.18
C ASP A 104 19.38 -11.24 10.09
N LEU A 105 19.41 -11.67 8.83
CA LEU A 105 18.42 -11.13 7.88
C LEU A 105 17.09 -11.82 8.19
N GLN A 106 16.47 -11.44 9.32
CA GLN A 106 15.08 -11.82 9.59
C GLN A 106 14.28 -11.35 8.39
N ASP A 107 13.75 -12.30 7.62
CA ASP A 107 12.87 -12.04 6.49
C ASP A 107 11.65 -11.27 7.01
N CYS A 108 11.71 -9.94 6.94
CA CYS A 108 10.70 -9.07 7.54
C CYS A 108 9.40 -9.05 6.73
N PHE A 109 9.34 -9.79 5.62
CA PHE A 109 8.10 -10.01 4.89
C PHE A 109 7.22 -11.05 5.59
N THR A 110 7.79 -11.89 6.45
CA THR A 110 7.08 -12.86 7.28
C THR A 110 7.24 -12.54 8.77
N VAL A 111 6.21 -12.86 9.56
CA VAL A 111 6.28 -12.83 11.03
C VAL A 111 6.03 -14.23 11.51
N GLU A 112 6.80 -14.66 12.50
CA GLU A 112 6.69 -16.00 13.07
C GLU A 112 5.24 -16.27 13.54
N GLY A 113 4.64 -17.35 13.05
CA GLY A 113 3.26 -17.71 13.35
C GLY A 113 2.17 -17.03 12.49
N GLU A 114 2.53 -16.16 11.53
CA GLU A 114 1.57 -15.64 10.54
C GLU A 114 1.42 -16.60 9.35
N ASP A 115 0.18 -16.97 9.02
CA ASP A 115 -0.18 -17.63 7.77
C ASP A 115 -0.86 -16.61 6.84
N LEU A 116 -0.03 -15.88 6.10
CA LEU A 116 -0.47 -14.77 5.24
C LEU A 116 -1.42 -15.24 4.12
N LYS A 117 -1.24 -16.47 3.64
CA LYS A 117 -2.11 -17.05 2.60
C LYS A 117 -3.48 -17.35 3.19
N HIS A 118 -3.53 -17.99 4.35
CA HIS A 118 -4.79 -18.26 5.01
C HIS A 118 -5.51 -16.98 5.45
N ASP A 119 -4.77 -15.96 5.89
CA ASP A 119 -5.34 -14.65 6.21
C ASP A 119 -5.89 -13.92 4.97
N PHE A 120 -5.30 -14.12 3.79
CA PHE A 120 -5.88 -13.64 2.54
C PHE A 120 -7.19 -14.35 2.19
N GLU A 121 -7.26 -15.68 2.34
CA GLU A 121 -8.50 -16.45 2.14
C GLU A 121 -9.61 -15.97 3.10
N ARG A 122 -9.29 -15.78 4.39
CA ARG A 122 -10.21 -15.22 5.38
C ARG A 122 -10.69 -13.82 4.99
N LEU A 123 -9.80 -12.98 4.45
CA LEU A 123 -10.16 -11.64 3.99
C LEU A 123 -11.16 -11.72 2.83
N GLN A 124 -10.91 -12.57 1.84
CA GLN A 124 -11.80 -12.74 0.69
C GLN A 124 -13.19 -13.25 1.10
N LEU A 125 -13.24 -14.23 2.02
CA LEU A 125 -14.47 -14.75 2.60
C LEU A 125 -15.22 -13.67 3.39
N ALA A 126 -14.51 -12.89 4.21
CA ALA A 126 -15.13 -11.80 4.97
C ALA A 126 -15.74 -10.72 4.04
N MET A 127 -15.06 -10.39 2.94
CA MET A 127 -15.62 -9.48 1.93
C MET A 127 -16.88 -10.06 1.28
N GLU A 128 -16.89 -11.36 0.97
CA GLU A 128 -18.07 -12.04 0.43
C GLU A 128 -19.26 -12.00 1.38
N MET A 129 -19.03 -12.34 2.65
CA MET A 129 -20.04 -12.36 3.70
C MET A 129 -20.66 -10.98 3.96
N VAL A 130 -19.91 -9.91 3.74
CA VAL A 130 -20.39 -8.52 3.85
C VAL A 130 -21.14 -8.08 2.57
N GLY A 131 -21.09 -8.87 1.51
CA GLY A 131 -21.83 -8.64 0.26
C GLY A 131 -21.02 -7.98 -0.86
N PHE A 132 -19.68 -8.01 -0.80
CA PHE A 132 -18.86 -7.52 -1.91
C PHE A 132 -18.96 -8.46 -3.11
N LEU A 133 -19.34 -7.90 -4.26
CA LEU A 133 -19.35 -8.63 -5.52
C LEU A 133 -17.93 -9.04 -5.95
N PRO A 134 -17.77 -10.14 -6.72
CA PRO A 134 -16.48 -10.54 -7.25
C PRO A 134 -15.75 -9.43 -8.03
N THR A 135 -16.50 -8.63 -8.80
CA THR A 135 -15.98 -7.47 -9.54
C THR A 135 -15.43 -6.40 -8.61
N THR A 136 -16.17 -6.04 -7.56
CA THR A 136 -15.72 -5.05 -6.56
C THR A 136 -14.49 -5.55 -5.81
N ARG A 137 -14.42 -6.83 -5.43
CA ARG A 137 -13.21 -7.42 -4.81
C ARG A 137 -12.01 -7.31 -5.74
N LYS A 138 -12.18 -7.65 -7.02
CA LYS A 138 -11.14 -7.52 -8.04
C LYS A 138 -10.65 -6.08 -8.17
N GLN A 139 -11.55 -5.09 -8.21
CA GLN A 139 -11.20 -3.68 -8.26
C GLN A 139 -10.39 -3.22 -7.03
N ILE A 140 -10.78 -3.69 -5.83
CA ILE A 140 -10.04 -3.39 -4.60
C ILE A 140 -8.61 -3.95 -4.65
N PHE A 141 -8.44 -5.19 -5.08
CA PHE A 141 -7.09 -5.78 -5.23
C PHE A 141 -6.28 -5.14 -6.36
N SER A 142 -6.93 -4.76 -7.46
CA SER A 142 -6.31 -3.99 -8.54
C SER A 142 -5.78 -2.65 -8.05
N LEU A 143 -6.58 -1.93 -7.25
CA LEU A 143 -6.18 -0.67 -6.62
C LEU A 143 -4.97 -0.85 -5.68
N LEU A 144 -4.96 -1.91 -4.87
CA LEU A 144 -3.82 -2.21 -4.00
C LEU A 144 -2.54 -2.46 -4.81
N SER A 145 -2.63 -3.21 -5.91
CA SER A 145 -1.49 -3.40 -6.80
C SER A 145 -1.03 -2.09 -7.44
N ALA A 146 -1.97 -1.27 -7.92
CA ALA A 146 -1.66 0.03 -8.52
C ALA A 146 -0.90 0.93 -7.54
N ILE A 147 -1.29 0.95 -6.26
CA ILE A 147 -0.59 1.68 -5.20
C ILE A 147 0.87 1.22 -5.05
N LEU A 148 1.12 -0.09 -5.11
CA LEU A 148 2.48 -0.63 -5.03
C LEU A 148 3.32 -0.24 -6.25
N HIS A 149 2.75 -0.30 -7.46
CA HIS A 149 3.41 0.13 -8.69
C HIS A 149 3.66 1.64 -8.74
N LEU A 150 2.76 2.46 -8.22
CA LEU A 150 2.96 3.89 -8.07
C LEU A 150 4.19 4.21 -7.20
N GLY A 151 4.40 3.44 -6.12
CA GLY A 151 5.59 3.57 -5.29
C GLY A 151 6.90 3.28 -6.02
N ASN A 152 6.86 2.50 -7.11
CA ASN A 152 8.02 2.15 -7.92
C ASN A 152 8.38 3.19 -8.97
N ILE A 153 7.57 4.23 -9.21
CA ILE A 153 7.90 5.30 -10.16
C ILE A 153 9.09 6.09 -9.62
N ARG A 154 10.14 6.21 -10.43
CA ARG A 154 11.39 6.93 -10.11
C ARG A 154 11.42 8.25 -10.88
N TYR A 155 11.76 9.29 -10.15
CA TYR A 155 11.79 10.66 -10.64
C TYR A 155 13.22 11.20 -10.70
N LYS A 156 13.53 12.03 -11.70
CA LYS A 156 14.81 12.73 -11.82
C LYS A 156 14.58 14.20 -12.17
N LYS A 157 15.24 15.10 -11.44
CA LYS A 157 15.19 16.53 -11.72
C LYS A 157 15.95 16.85 -13.01
N LYS A 158 15.37 17.66 -13.90
CA LYS A 158 16.12 18.21 -15.04
C LYS A 158 17.13 19.25 -14.58
N THR A 159 18.32 19.20 -15.17
CA THR A 159 19.47 20.03 -14.78
C THR A 159 19.46 21.44 -15.38
N TYR A 160 18.56 21.78 -16.31
CA TYR A 160 18.57 23.06 -17.00
C TYR A 160 17.21 23.78 -17.02
N ARG A 161 17.21 24.99 -16.43
CA ARG A 161 16.24 26.12 -16.46
C ARG A 161 14.75 25.88 -16.20
N ASP A 162 14.30 24.65 -16.15
CA ASP A 162 12.91 24.30 -15.86
C ASP A 162 12.92 23.35 -14.67
N ASP A 163 12.19 23.67 -13.60
CA ASP A 163 12.01 22.80 -12.42
C ASP A 163 11.13 21.56 -12.75
N SER A 164 11.21 21.07 -13.99
CA SER A 164 10.49 19.90 -14.45
C SER A 164 11.20 18.61 -14.01
N ILE A 165 10.37 17.61 -13.74
CA ILE A 165 10.77 16.30 -13.27
C ILE A 165 10.51 15.30 -14.40
N ASP A 166 11.51 14.48 -14.73
CA ASP A 166 11.38 13.35 -15.65
C ASP A 166 11.14 12.04 -14.89
N ILE A 167 10.45 11.12 -15.55
CA ILE A 167 10.24 9.76 -15.07
C ILE A 167 11.32 8.85 -15.67
N CYS A 168 12.06 8.16 -14.81
CA CYS A 168 13.18 7.30 -15.20
C CYS A 168 12.74 5.90 -15.69
N ASN A 169 11.53 5.49 -15.34
CA ASN A 169 10.95 4.19 -15.65
C ASN A 169 9.50 4.34 -16.16
N PRO A 170 9.32 4.88 -17.38
CA PRO A 170 8.00 5.12 -17.95
C PRO A 170 7.21 3.82 -18.19
N GLU A 171 7.85 2.65 -18.23
CA GLU A 171 7.23 1.34 -18.40
C GLU A 171 6.25 0.94 -17.28
N VAL A 172 6.33 1.59 -16.12
CA VAL A 172 5.39 1.37 -15.00
C VAL A 172 4.05 2.08 -15.24
N LEU A 173 4.02 3.15 -16.04
CA LEU A 173 2.82 3.97 -16.24
C LEU A 173 1.69 3.22 -16.94
N PRO A 174 1.92 2.43 -18.01
CA PRO A 174 0.88 1.60 -18.62
C PRO A 174 0.27 0.59 -17.64
N ILE A 175 1.10 -0.03 -16.79
CA ILE A 175 0.64 -1.00 -15.78
C ILE A 175 -0.32 -0.33 -14.80
N VAL A 176 0.07 0.83 -14.25
CA VAL A 176 -0.78 1.60 -13.33
C VAL A 176 -2.08 2.05 -14.02
N SER A 177 -2.00 2.48 -15.28
CA SER A 177 -3.15 2.90 -16.08
C SER A 177 -4.15 1.76 -16.33
N GLU A 178 -3.64 0.56 -16.64
CA GLU A 178 -4.46 -0.65 -16.77
C GLU A 178 -5.14 -1.01 -15.45
N LEU A 179 -4.39 -1.06 -14.35
CA LEU A 179 -4.92 -1.45 -13.02
C LEU A 179 -5.96 -0.47 -12.47
N LEU A 180 -5.83 0.82 -12.79
CA LEU A 180 -6.78 1.86 -12.37
C LEU A 180 -7.92 2.08 -13.39
N GLU A 181 -7.94 1.34 -14.50
CA GLU A 181 -8.94 1.46 -15.57
C GLU A 181 -9.06 2.90 -16.15
N VAL A 182 -7.97 3.68 -16.10
CA VAL A 182 -7.92 5.07 -16.60
C VAL A 182 -6.95 5.15 -17.77
N SER A 183 -7.44 4.98 -19.00
CA SER A 183 -6.60 5.06 -20.19
C SER A 183 -6.27 6.52 -20.55
N GLY A 184 -5.00 6.78 -20.91
CA GLY A 184 -4.53 8.02 -21.54
C GLY A 184 -4.31 9.24 -20.62
N VAL A 185 -5.15 9.45 -19.60
CA VAL A 185 -5.12 10.68 -18.78
C VAL A 185 -3.97 10.69 -17.76
N LEU A 186 -3.54 9.52 -17.27
CA LEU A 186 -2.47 9.46 -16.27
C LEU A 186 -1.14 9.95 -16.83
N SER A 187 -0.71 9.51 -18.01
CA SER A 187 0.58 9.92 -18.59
C SER A 187 0.66 11.44 -18.76
N GLU A 188 -0.43 12.07 -19.24
CA GLU A 188 -0.53 13.52 -19.35
C GLU A 188 -0.60 14.20 -17.99
N LEU A 189 -1.34 13.66 -17.00
CA LEU A 189 -1.40 14.20 -15.65
C LEU A 189 -0.05 14.13 -14.93
N PHE A 190 0.69 13.03 -15.08
CA PHE A 190 2.03 12.85 -14.50
C PHE A 190 3.03 13.81 -15.14
N GLN A 191 3.03 13.94 -16.47
CA GLN A 191 3.94 14.84 -17.19
C GLN A 191 3.61 16.32 -17.00
N SER A 192 2.33 16.71 -17.15
CA SER A 192 1.89 18.10 -17.02
C SER A 192 2.02 18.65 -15.60
N ARG A 193 1.84 17.80 -14.58
CA ARG A 193 1.86 18.24 -13.17
C ARG A 193 3.19 18.06 -12.47
N CYS A 194 4.09 17.19 -12.96
CA CYS A 194 5.49 17.20 -12.53
C CYS A 194 6.15 18.60 -12.72
N CYS A 195 5.70 19.39 -13.70
CA CYS A 195 6.15 20.77 -13.91
C CYS A 195 5.57 21.80 -12.92
N CYS A 196 4.48 21.47 -12.21
CA CYS A 196 3.81 22.40 -11.29
C CYS A 196 4.23 22.22 -9.82
N VAL A 197 5.03 21.20 -9.50
CA VAL A 197 5.50 20.94 -8.15
C VAL A 197 6.72 21.81 -7.82
N ARG A 198 6.51 23.12 -7.74
CA ARG A 198 7.55 24.13 -7.51
C ARG A 198 8.24 24.04 -6.13
N ASN A 199 7.84 23.13 -5.23
CA ASN A 199 8.28 23.14 -3.82
C ASN A 199 8.32 21.76 -3.11
N LEU A 200 8.51 20.62 -3.80
CA LEU A 200 8.69 19.34 -3.10
C LEU A 200 10.14 18.85 -3.15
N GLN A 201 10.79 18.89 -1.98
CA GLN A 201 12.18 18.49 -1.78
C GLN A 201 12.41 16.97 -1.71
N THR A 202 11.39 16.12 -1.86
CA THR A 202 11.55 14.65 -1.76
C THR A 202 10.59 13.86 -2.67
N HIS A 203 11.07 12.73 -3.18
CA HIS A 203 10.35 11.71 -3.97
C HIS A 203 9.02 11.28 -3.33
N GLU A 204 9.00 11.20 -2.00
CA GLU A 204 7.85 10.77 -1.18
C GLU A 204 6.63 11.71 -1.31
N ASN A 205 6.86 13.01 -1.42
CA ASN A 205 5.78 14.00 -1.46
C ASN A 205 5.08 14.04 -2.82
N ALA A 206 5.82 13.83 -3.92
CA ALA A 206 5.26 13.79 -5.25
C ALA A 206 4.30 12.60 -5.41
N THR A 207 4.68 11.43 -4.90
CA THR A 207 3.81 10.24 -4.96
C THR A 207 2.62 10.37 -4.02
N TYR A 208 2.77 11.00 -2.84
CA TYR A 208 1.67 11.26 -1.93
C TYR A 208 0.58 12.15 -2.55
N ASP A 209 0.96 13.24 -3.22
CA ASP A 209 0.04 14.16 -3.89
C ASP A 209 -0.71 13.49 -5.05
N ILE A 210 -0.03 12.61 -5.78
CA ILE A 210 -0.62 11.86 -6.88
C ILE A 210 -1.62 10.83 -6.33
N MET A 211 -1.26 10.11 -5.27
CA MET A 211 -2.16 9.16 -4.62
C MET A 211 -3.40 9.83 -4.00
N GLN A 212 -3.27 10.98 -3.31
CA GLN A 212 -4.45 11.71 -2.81
C GLN A 212 -5.41 12.08 -3.96
N LYS A 213 -4.88 12.44 -5.14
CA LYS A 213 -5.71 12.85 -6.28
C LYS A 213 -6.32 11.67 -7.05
N CYS A 214 -5.60 10.56 -7.23
CA CYS A 214 -6.18 9.33 -7.78
C CYS A 214 -7.32 8.81 -6.90
N ILE A 215 -7.17 8.88 -5.57
CA ILE A 215 -8.23 8.52 -4.63
C ILE A 215 -9.44 9.47 -4.78
N SER A 216 -9.22 10.76 -5.02
CA SER A 216 -10.33 11.74 -5.22
C SER A 216 -11.01 11.68 -6.58
N LEU A 217 -10.39 11.10 -7.61
CA LEU A 217 -10.98 10.99 -8.96
C LEU A 217 -11.92 9.78 -9.08
N ASN A 218 -11.84 8.84 -8.14
CA ASN A 218 -12.66 7.63 -8.09
C ASN A 218 -13.73 7.66 -6.97
N ALA A 219 -13.98 8.82 -6.35
CA ALA A 219 -15.01 9.05 -5.33
C ALA A 219 -16.05 10.05 -5.85
#